data_AF-Q8ZMZ7-F1
#
_entry.id   AF-Q8ZMZ7-F1
#
_cell.length_a   1.000
_cell.length_b   1.000
_cell.length_c   1.000
_cell.angle_alpha   90.00
_cell.angle_beta   90.00
_cell.angle_gamma   90.00
#
_symmetry.space_group_name_H-M   'P 1'
#
loop_
_entity.id
_entity.type
_entity.pdbx_description
1 polymer ?
#
loop_
_entity_poly.entity_id
_entity_poly.type
_entity_poly.pdbx_seq_one_letter_code
_entity_poly.pdbx_strand_id
1 'polypeptide(L)'
;MSFTTTIEKRADNRIFAGNDPAHTATGVSGITAATPMLTPLMLDDTTGKLVAWDGQKAGTAVGVLALELDGSENLLTYWKSGTFATESLAWPKSVDAIKQANAFAGSAVSHAALP
;
A
#
# COMPACT_ATOMS: atom_id res chain seq x y z
N MET A 1 5.02 -3.90 -49.44
CA MET A 1 4.05 -3.96 -48.33
C MET A 1 4.82 -3.60 -47.06
N SER A 2 4.41 -2.56 -46.34
CA SER A 2 5.04 -2.20 -45.06
C SER A 2 4.19 -2.77 -43.93
N PHE A 3 4.81 -3.50 -43.01
CA PHE A 3 4.14 -3.97 -41.80
C PHE A 3 4.36 -2.95 -40.68
N THR A 4 3.29 -2.56 -39.99
CA THR A 4 3.36 -1.77 -38.76
C THR A 4 3.17 -2.71 -37.58
N THR A 5 4.16 -2.80 -36.71
CA THR A 5 4.05 -3.51 -35.44
C THR A 5 3.60 -2.54 -34.36
N THR A 6 2.43 -2.78 -33.77
CA THR A 6 2.00 -2.13 -32.53
C THR A 6 2.38 -3.01 -31.36
N ILE A 7 3.20 -2.51 -30.45
CA ILE A 7 3.49 -3.18 -29.17
C ILE A 7 2.51 -2.62 -28.13
N GLU A 8 1.54 -3.42 -27.71
CA GLU A 8 0.81 -3.15 -26.48
C GLU A 8 1.57 -3.74 -25.29
N LYS A 9 2.01 -2.89 -24.38
CA LYS A 9 2.48 -3.32 -23.06
C LYS A 9 1.30 -3.21 -22.11
N ARG A 10 0.71 -4.33 -21.69
CA ARG A 10 -0.25 -4.32 -20.57
C ARG A 10 0.52 -3.87 -19.33
N ALA A 11 0.11 -2.75 -18.76
CA ALA A 11 0.63 -2.22 -17.51
C ALA A 11 -0.03 -2.88 -16.29
N ASP A 12 -0.37 -4.17 -16.38
CA ASP A 12 -0.88 -4.93 -15.24
C ASP A 12 0.29 -5.12 -14.27
N ASN A 13 0.55 -4.08 -13.48
CA ASN A 13 1.52 -4.13 -12.39
C ASN A 13 1.04 -5.22 -11.45
N ARG A 14 1.83 -6.29 -11.37
CA ARG A 14 1.56 -7.40 -10.47
C ARG A 14 1.55 -6.82 -9.05
N ILE A 15 0.36 -6.79 -8.43
CA ILE A 15 0.17 -6.22 -7.09
C ILE A 15 0.77 -7.14 -6.02
N PHE A 16 0.66 -8.45 -6.22
CA PHE A 16 1.09 -9.45 -5.23
C PHE A 16 2.38 -10.15 -5.66
N ALA A 17 3.40 -10.08 -4.80
CA ALA A 17 4.69 -10.74 -4.97
C ALA A 17 4.79 -12.09 -4.21
N GLY A 18 3.75 -12.49 -3.50
CA GLY A 18 3.65 -13.80 -2.85
C GLY A 18 2.33 -14.51 -3.13
N ASN A 19 2.17 -15.68 -2.51
CA ASN A 19 1.03 -16.59 -2.67
C ASN A 19 0.21 -16.75 -1.38
N ASP A 20 0.56 -16.03 -0.32
CA ASP A 20 -0.23 -15.98 0.91
C ASP A 20 -1.55 -15.23 0.67
N PRO A 21 -2.66 -15.66 1.30
CA PRO A 21 -3.95 -14.98 1.13
C PRO A 21 -3.91 -13.52 1.58
N ALA A 22 -4.27 -12.61 0.67
CA ALA A 22 -4.46 -11.20 0.98
C ALA A 22 -5.89 -10.95 1.48
N HIS A 23 -6.05 -10.80 2.79
CA HIS A 23 -7.33 -10.53 3.44
C HIS A 23 -7.51 -9.04 3.69
N THR A 24 -8.75 -8.56 3.60
CA THR A 24 -9.10 -7.18 3.95
C THR A 24 -9.71 -7.06 5.34
N ALA A 25 -9.75 -5.83 5.83
CA ALA A 25 -10.50 -5.37 6.99
C ALA A 25 -11.00 -3.95 6.75
N THR A 26 -11.91 -3.49 7.61
CA THR A 26 -12.37 -2.11 7.65
C THR A 26 -11.88 -1.44 8.94
N GLY A 27 -11.71 -0.11 8.90
CA GLY A 27 -11.27 0.66 10.06
C GLY A 27 -11.65 2.13 9.95
N VAL A 28 -11.58 2.86 11.07
CA VAL A 28 -11.91 4.29 11.12
C VAL A 28 -10.83 5.09 10.42
N SER A 29 -11.24 5.88 9.42
CA SER A 29 -10.33 6.71 8.62
C SER A 29 -10.05 8.05 9.32
N GLY A 30 -8.80 8.47 9.28
CA GLY A 30 -8.33 9.83 9.59
C GLY A 30 -7.82 10.59 8.36
N ILE A 31 -7.97 10.00 7.17
CA ILE A 31 -7.53 10.59 5.90
C ILE A 31 -8.49 11.72 5.50
N THR A 32 -7.93 12.89 5.21
CA THR A 32 -8.67 14.12 4.88
C THR A 32 -8.35 14.69 3.50
N ALA A 33 -7.56 13.95 2.71
CA ALA A 33 -7.18 14.31 1.36
C ALA A 33 -7.20 13.07 0.45
N ALA A 34 -7.32 13.31 -0.86
CA ALA A 34 -7.31 12.26 -1.86
C ALA A 34 -6.08 11.35 -1.69
N THR A 35 -6.30 10.05 -1.50
CA THR A 35 -5.26 9.06 -1.23
C THR A 35 -5.44 7.85 -2.14
N PRO A 36 -4.44 7.50 -2.96
CA PRO A 36 -4.57 6.41 -3.93
C PRO A 36 -4.61 5.04 -3.25
N MET A 37 -5.23 4.07 -3.92
CA MET A 37 -5.08 2.65 -3.58
C MET A 37 -3.59 2.27 -3.47
N LEU A 38 -3.28 1.24 -2.69
CA LEU A 38 -1.93 0.73 -2.44
C LEU A 38 -1.04 1.64 -1.57
N THR A 39 -1.62 2.62 -0.88
CA THR A 39 -0.93 3.45 0.12
C THR A 39 -0.73 2.67 1.43
N PRO A 40 0.49 2.55 1.97
CA PRO A 40 0.71 2.02 3.31
C PRO A 40 0.01 2.89 4.37
N LEU A 41 -0.63 2.25 5.36
CA LEU A 41 -1.40 2.92 6.41
C LEU A 41 -0.76 2.71 7.79
N MET A 42 -0.88 3.70 8.67
CA MET A 42 -0.50 3.62 10.08
C MET A 42 -1.63 4.10 10.99
N LEU A 43 -1.50 3.86 12.28
CA LEU A 43 -2.38 4.47 13.29
C LEU A 43 -1.84 5.85 13.68
N ASP A 44 -2.72 6.83 13.73
CA ASP A 44 -2.43 8.11 14.36
C ASP A 44 -2.42 7.95 15.89
N ASP A 45 -1.30 8.29 16.53
CA ASP A 45 -1.09 8.08 17.97
C ASP A 45 -2.06 8.87 18.86
N THR A 46 -2.64 9.96 18.36
CA THR A 46 -3.55 10.82 19.14
C THR A 46 -5.00 10.34 19.07
N THR A 47 -5.44 9.93 17.87
CA THR A 47 -6.85 9.65 17.57
C THR A 47 -7.14 8.15 17.41
N GLY A 48 -6.12 7.32 17.21
CA GLY A 48 -6.26 5.90 16.90
C GLY A 48 -6.85 5.61 15.52
N LYS A 49 -6.97 6.62 14.65
CA LYS A 49 -7.51 6.49 13.29
C LYS A 49 -6.43 6.01 12.32
N LEU A 50 -6.86 5.35 11.24
CA LEU A 50 -5.97 4.97 10.15
C LEU A 50 -5.68 6.18 9.26
N VAL A 51 -4.40 6.49 9.09
CA VAL A 51 -3.86 7.56 8.24
C VAL A 51 -2.80 6.99 7.30
N ALA A 52 -2.40 7.75 6.27
CA ALA A 52 -1.27 7.36 5.44
C ALA A 52 0.01 7.26 6.28
N TRP A 53 0.80 6.21 6.06
CA TRP A 53 2.06 6.00 6.77
C TRP A 53 3.09 7.07 6.40
N ASP A 54 3.74 7.64 7.42
CA ASP A 54 4.66 8.78 7.29
C ASP A 54 6.11 8.42 6.94
N GLY A 55 6.45 7.13 6.93
CA GLY A 55 7.80 6.65 6.64
C GLY A 55 8.82 6.83 7.77
N GLN A 56 8.41 7.29 8.96
CA GLN A 56 9.35 7.70 10.02
C GLN A 56 9.87 6.53 10.86
N LYS A 57 9.12 5.44 10.98
CA LYS A 57 9.51 4.29 11.82
C LYS A 57 9.14 2.95 11.17
N ALA A 58 10.10 2.03 11.11
CA ALA A 58 9.85 0.65 10.70
C ALA A 58 8.81 -0.03 11.61
N GLY A 59 8.00 -0.93 11.06
CA GLY A 59 6.98 -1.69 11.79
C GLY A 59 5.76 -0.88 12.23
N THR A 60 5.58 0.35 11.74
CA THR A 60 4.40 1.18 12.06
C THR A 60 3.37 1.22 10.93
N ALA A 61 3.70 0.71 9.73
CA ALA A 61 2.70 0.47 8.73
C ALA A 61 1.93 -0.81 9.10
N VAL A 62 0.61 -0.69 9.27
CA VAL A 62 -0.26 -1.76 9.79
C VAL A 62 -1.13 -2.40 8.69
N GLY A 63 -1.18 -1.80 7.51
CA GLY A 63 -1.98 -2.28 6.40
C GLY A 63 -1.75 -1.49 5.12
N VAL A 64 -2.41 -1.90 4.03
CA VAL A 64 -2.31 -1.23 2.72
C VAL A 64 -3.72 -0.85 2.27
N LEU A 65 -3.93 0.40 1.86
CA LEU A 65 -5.23 0.92 1.44
C LEU A 65 -5.77 0.16 0.22
N ALA A 66 -6.97 -0.42 0.35
CA ALA A 66 -7.56 -1.30 -0.67
C ALA A 66 -8.46 -0.58 -1.68
N LEU A 67 -9.01 0.57 -1.30
CA LEU A 67 -9.84 1.39 -2.15
C LEU A 67 -9.33 2.82 -2.04
N GLU A 68 -9.19 3.49 -3.18
CA GLU A 68 -8.89 4.91 -3.25
C GLU A 68 -9.92 5.74 -2.47
N LEU A 69 -9.46 6.82 -1.84
CA LEU A 69 -10.25 7.69 -0.97
C LEU A 69 -10.20 9.12 -1.48
N ASP A 70 -11.30 9.85 -1.36
CA ASP A 70 -11.36 11.29 -1.62
C ASP A 70 -10.93 12.11 -0.38
N GLY A 71 -10.94 11.50 0.80
CA GLY A 71 -10.61 12.16 2.08
C GLY A 71 -11.84 12.63 2.86
N SER A 72 -13.03 12.11 2.54
CA SER A 72 -14.29 12.41 3.25
C SER A 72 -14.88 11.19 3.95
N GLU A 73 -14.29 10.03 3.76
CA GLU A 73 -14.77 8.74 4.23
C GLU A 73 -14.49 8.59 5.73
N ASN A 74 -15.51 8.20 6.49
CA ASN A 74 -15.35 7.86 7.92
C ASN A 74 -14.74 6.47 8.15
N LEU A 75 -14.84 5.59 7.15
CA LEU A 75 -14.31 4.24 7.17
C LEU A 75 -13.49 4.00 5.90
N LEU A 76 -12.42 3.23 6.02
CA LEU A 76 -11.63 2.77 4.89
C LEU A 76 -11.51 1.24 4.89
N THR A 77 -11.23 0.67 3.73
CA THR A 77 -10.93 -0.76 3.57
C THR A 77 -9.44 -0.91 3.29
N TYR A 78 -8.78 -1.83 3.98
CA TYR A 78 -7.35 -2.07 3.83
C TYR A 78 -7.03 -3.56 3.84
N TRP A 79 -5.94 -3.95 3.18
CA TRP A 79 -5.36 -5.28 3.31
C TRP A 79 -4.62 -5.39 4.64
N LYS A 80 -4.96 -6.42 5.41
CA LYS A 80 -4.34 -6.77 6.70
C LYS A 80 -3.36 -7.94 6.60
N SER A 81 -3.30 -8.59 5.43
CA SER A 81 -2.33 -9.64 5.10
C SER A 81 -2.03 -9.63 3.60
N GLY A 82 -0.99 -10.36 3.19
CA GLY A 82 -0.57 -10.44 1.80
C GLY A 82 0.89 -10.01 1.63
N THR A 83 1.55 -10.58 0.62
CA THR A 83 2.85 -10.12 0.13
C THR A 83 2.67 -9.27 -1.13
N PHE A 84 2.95 -7.97 -1.03
CA PHE A 84 2.79 -7.00 -2.13
C PHE A 84 4.08 -6.84 -2.94
N ALA A 85 3.96 -6.46 -4.20
CA ALA A 85 5.10 -5.99 -4.99
C ALA A 85 5.52 -4.60 -4.51
N THR A 86 6.81 -4.42 -4.21
CA THR A 86 7.35 -3.15 -3.69
C THR A 86 7.04 -1.98 -4.61
N GLU A 87 7.10 -2.20 -5.92
CA GLU A 87 6.92 -1.20 -6.97
C GLU A 87 5.45 -0.78 -7.15
N SER A 88 4.52 -1.59 -6.64
CA SER A 88 3.09 -1.32 -6.70
C SER A 88 2.60 -0.47 -5.52
N LEU A 89 3.35 -0.41 -4.42
CA LEU A 89 2.96 0.34 -3.23
C LEU A 89 3.25 1.84 -3.38
N ALA A 90 2.30 2.67 -2.96
CA ALA A 90 2.41 4.12 -2.98
C ALA A 90 3.19 4.63 -1.75
N TRP A 91 4.50 4.48 -1.78
CA TRP A 91 5.39 4.87 -0.68
C TRP A 91 5.42 6.39 -0.44
N PRO A 92 5.59 6.84 0.82
CA PRO A 92 5.84 8.25 1.10
C PRO A 92 7.16 8.70 0.46
N LYS A 93 7.20 9.97 0.03
CA LYS A 93 8.39 10.54 -0.62
C LYS A 93 9.60 10.49 0.31
N SER A 94 10.76 10.13 -0.24
CA SER A 94 12.04 10.13 0.47
C SER A 94 12.07 9.22 1.70
N VAL A 95 11.30 8.13 1.71
CA VAL A 95 11.40 7.11 2.76
C VAL A 95 12.79 6.50 2.81
N ASP A 96 13.32 6.30 4.02
CA ASP A 96 14.58 5.59 4.23
C ASP A 96 14.44 4.12 3.80
N ALA A 97 15.45 3.58 3.08
CA ALA A 97 15.37 2.25 2.49
C ALA A 97 15.19 1.12 3.54
N ILE A 98 15.80 1.25 4.72
CA ILE A 98 15.68 0.25 5.79
C ILE A 98 14.30 0.33 6.45
N LYS A 99 13.78 1.54 6.62
CA LYS A 99 12.40 1.75 7.12
C LYS A 99 11.36 1.24 6.13
N GLN A 100 11.56 1.47 4.84
CA GLN A 100 10.70 0.97 3.78
C GLN A 100 10.67 -0.57 3.78
N ALA A 101 11.84 -1.22 3.75
CA ALA A 101 11.94 -2.68 3.73
C ALA A 101 11.29 -3.36 4.93
N ASN A 102 11.26 -2.67 6.09
CA ASN A 102 10.66 -3.16 7.33
C ASN A 102 9.38 -2.42 7.71
N ALA A 103 8.72 -1.74 6.76
CA ALA A 103 7.56 -0.89 7.06
C ALA A 103 6.47 -1.65 7.82
N PHE A 104 6.21 -2.88 7.40
CA PHE A 104 5.15 -3.75 7.91
C PHE A 104 5.62 -4.81 8.91
N ALA A 105 6.89 -4.81 9.31
CA ALA A 105 7.44 -5.81 10.22
C ALA A 105 6.68 -5.81 11.56
N GLY A 106 6.09 -6.97 11.91
CA GLY A 106 5.19 -7.12 13.06
C GLY A 106 3.71 -7.25 12.70
N SER A 107 3.34 -7.00 11.46
CA SER A 107 2.01 -7.31 10.89
C SER A 107 2.03 -8.60 10.06
N ALA A 108 0.87 -8.99 9.51
CA ALA A 108 0.77 -10.08 8.53
C ALA A 108 0.93 -9.60 7.07
N VAL A 109 1.30 -8.33 6.87
CA VAL A 109 1.62 -7.74 5.57
C VAL A 109 3.12 -7.79 5.35
N SER A 110 3.53 -8.09 4.12
CA SER A 110 4.91 -7.96 3.68
C SER A 110 4.99 -7.43 2.26
N HIS A 111 6.18 -7.12 1.78
CA HIS A 111 6.40 -6.79 0.37
C HIS A 111 7.75 -7.31 -0.10
N ALA A 112 7.86 -7.56 -1.40
CA ALA A 112 9.09 -8.00 -2.06
C ALA A 112 9.20 -7.32 -3.43
N ALA A 113 10.42 -7.05 -3.88
CA ALA A 113 10.64 -6.63 -5.26
C ALA A 113 10.29 -7.78 -6.20
N LEU A 114 9.63 -7.46 -7.32
CA LEU A 114 9.40 -8.47 -8.35
C LEU A 114 10.73 -8.87 -9.02
N PRO A 115 10.88 -10.15 -9.42
CA PRO A 115 12.07 -10.63 -10.13
C PRO A 115 12.22 -10.01 -11.52
#